data_AF-A0A9P8ARP1-F1
#
_entry.id   AF-A0A9P8ARP1-F1
#
_cell.length_a   1.000
_cell.length_b   1.000
_cell.length_c   1.000
_cell.angle_alpha   90.00
_cell.angle_beta   90.00
_cell.angle_gamma   90.00
#
_symmetry.space_group_name_H-M   'P 1'
#
loop_
_entity.id
_entity.type
_entity.pdbx_description
1 polymer ?
#
loop_
_entity_poly.entity_id
_entity_poly.type
_entity_poly.pdbx_seq_one_letter_code
_entity_poly.pdbx_strand_id
1 'polypeptide(L)'
;MKFFFLYILPAFVLSTLASAQYISPTAGETISSTDPFNLTWVSGKYFKETSLNITVLFARSPFSSSLNGVVLVEGLVSNDPGIKTYSAELAPRYFYNDNETGAFDIIIIETYQAYGGANIATELYIQTVNLAGP
;
A
#
# COMPACT_ATOMS: atom_id res chain seq x y z
N MET A 1 -17.91 -28.69 49.93
CA MET A 1 -17.57 -29.04 48.54
C MET A 1 -16.96 -27.81 47.89
N LYS A 2 -15.75 -27.91 47.31
CA LYS A 2 -15.04 -26.79 46.65
C LYS A 2 -15.63 -26.58 45.25
N PHE A 3 -16.22 -25.43 44.99
CA PHE A 3 -16.64 -25.02 43.65
C PHE A 3 -15.42 -24.44 42.91
N PHE A 4 -14.98 -25.12 41.87
CA PHE A 4 -14.03 -24.58 40.90
C PHE A 4 -14.79 -23.73 39.89
N PHE A 5 -14.61 -22.41 39.94
CA PHE A 5 -15.03 -21.52 38.87
C PHE A 5 -13.99 -21.60 37.74
N LEU A 6 -14.36 -22.23 36.63
CA LEU A 6 -13.62 -22.12 35.37
C LEU A 6 -13.90 -20.72 34.79
N TYR A 7 -12.95 -19.81 34.93
CA TYR A 7 -12.91 -18.57 34.13
C TYR A 7 -12.48 -18.94 32.71
N ILE A 8 -13.47 -19.13 31.82
CA ILE A 8 -13.19 -19.16 30.38
C ILE A 8 -13.09 -17.70 29.94
N LEU A 9 -11.87 -17.18 29.84
CA LEU A 9 -11.60 -15.96 29.09
C LEU A 9 -11.98 -16.23 27.64
N PRO A 10 -12.93 -15.50 27.04
CA PRO A 10 -13.07 -15.52 25.59
C PRO A 10 -11.78 -14.92 25.04
N ALA A 11 -10.94 -15.76 24.42
CA ALA A 11 -9.89 -15.27 23.56
C ALA A 11 -10.58 -14.49 22.44
N PHE A 12 -10.54 -13.15 22.54
CA PHE A 12 -10.83 -12.27 21.44
C PHE A 12 -9.77 -12.55 20.37
N VAL A 13 -10.05 -13.53 19.52
CA VAL A 13 -9.35 -13.64 18.24
C VAL A 13 -9.84 -12.42 17.46
N LEU A 14 -9.04 -11.36 17.51
CA LEU A 14 -9.19 -10.21 16.65
C LEU A 14 -8.93 -10.73 15.23
N SER A 15 -9.97 -11.24 14.58
CA SER A 15 -9.95 -11.47 13.15
C SER A 15 -9.92 -10.10 12.51
N THR A 16 -8.74 -9.50 12.43
CA THR A 16 -8.51 -8.30 11.64
C THR A 16 -8.87 -8.69 10.22
N LEU A 17 -10.01 -8.20 9.74
CA LEU A 17 -10.24 -8.08 8.31
C LEU A 17 -8.96 -7.45 7.76
N ALA A 18 -8.24 -8.15 6.89
CA ALA A 18 -7.00 -7.66 6.34
C ALA A 18 -7.35 -6.44 5.48
N SER A 19 -7.36 -5.25 6.07
CA SER A 19 -7.38 -4.00 5.32
C SER A 19 -6.01 -3.84 4.70
N ALA A 20 -5.95 -3.33 3.47
CA ALA A 20 -4.68 -2.97 2.87
C ALA A 20 -3.90 -2.02 3.78
N GLN A 21 -2.59 -2.19 3.86
CA GLN A 21 -1.77 -1.45 4.82
C GLN A 21 -0.41 -1.08 4.21
N TYR A 22 -0.05 0.19 4.33
CA TYR A 22 1.32 0.65 4.13
C TYR A 22 2.14 0.33 5.40
N ILE A 23 3.12 -0.55 5.25
CA ILE A 23 4.10 -0.86 6.31
C ILE A 23 5.25 0.15 6.24
N SER A 24 5.70 0.47 5.03
CA SER A 24 6.68 1.51 4.78
C SER A 24 6.47 2.09 3.37
N PRO A 25 6.58 3.40 3.17
CA PRO A 25 6.65 4.41 4.24
C PRO A 25 5.31 4.52 4.98
N THR A 26 5.40 4.88 6.26
CA THR A 26 4.26 5.13 7.14
C THR A 26 3.66 6.51 6.88
N ALA A 27 2.46 6.76 7.42
CA ALA A 27 1.77 8.01 7.20
C ALA A 27 2.54 9.23 7.72
N GLY A 28 2.79 10.20 6.82
CA GLY A 28 3.54 11.42 7.14
C GLY A 28 5.05 11.19 7.31
N GLU A 29 5.57 10.00 7.01
CA GLU A 29 6.99 9.71 7.04
C GLU A 29 7.75 10.64 6.08
N THR A 30 8.93 11.08 6.50
CA THR A 30 9.79 11.90 5.65
C THR A 30 10.70 11.01 4.82
N ILE A 31 10.61 11.15 3.49
CA ILE A 31 11.44 10.46 2.52
C ILE A 31 12.33 11.44 1.75
N SER A 32 13.48 10.98 1.28
CA SER A 32 14.39 11.78 0.47
C SER A 32 13.79 12.07 -0.91
N SER A 33 13.98 13.28 -1.42
CA SER A 33 13.70 13.63 -2.82
C SER A 33 14.72 13.06 -3.80
N THR A 34 15.87 12.57 -3.32
CA THR A 34 16.99 12.15 -4.18
C THR A 34 17.42 10.70 -3.96
N ASP A 35 17.19 10.15 -2.77
CA ASP A 35 17.53 8.78 -2.46
C ASP A 35 16.36 7.83 -2.69
N PRO A 36 16.61 6.58 -3.11
CA PRO A 36 15.58 5.54 -3.13
C PRO A 36 15.00 5.29 -1.74
N PHE A 37 13.72 4.90 -1.70
CA PHE A 37 13.03 4.48 -0.48
C PHE A 37 12.38 3.12 -0.66
N ASN A 38 12.19 2.39 0.44
CA ASN A 38 11.53 1.10 0.41
C ASN A 38 10.02 1.27 0.53
N LEU A 39 9.28 0.73 -0.45
CA LEU A 39 7.87 0.44 -0.30
C LEU A 39 7.73 -0.97 0.30
N THR A 40 6.90 -1.10 1.33
CA THR A 40 6.34 -2.36 1.78
C THR A 40 4.86 -2.17 2.03
N TRP A 41 4.03 -2.88 1.28
CA TRP A 41 2.59 -2.75 1.31
C TRP A 41 1.92 -4.11 1.39
N VAL A 42 0.93 -4.25 2.25
CA VAL A 42 0.11 -5.45 2.38
C VAL A 42 -1.19 -5.20 1.66
N SER A 43 -1.51 -6.05 0.68
CA SER A 43 -2.81 -6.00 0.00
C SER A 43 -3.93 -6.41 0.94
N GLY A 44 -5.06 -5.70 0.83
CA GLY A 44 -6.28 -6.02 1.56
C GLY A 44 -7.06 -7.19 0.94
N LYS A 45 -6.55 -7.78 -0.14
CA LYS A 45 -7.22 -8.86 -0.85
C LYS A 45 -7.21 -10.14 -0.03
N TYR A 46 -8.38 -10.77 0.04
CA TYR A 46 -8.57 -12.05 0.72
C TYR A 46 -8.16 -13.21 -0.20
N PHE A 47 -7.94 -14.40 0.34
CA PHE A 47 -7.49 -15.62 -0.37
C PHE A 47 -8.20 -15.98 -1.69
N LYS A 48 -9.37 -15.39 -1.95
CA LYS A 48 -10.22 -15.66 -3.10
C LYS A 48 -10.16 -14.58 -4.19
N GLU A 49 -9.52 -13.45 -3.91
CA GLU A 49 -9.26 -12.38 -4.86
C GLU A 49 -7.79 -12.45 -5.29
N THR A 50 -7.53 -12.27 -6.58
CA THR A 50 -6.18 -12.37 -7.13
C THR A 50 -5.76 -11.01 -7.68
N SER A 51 -4.71 -10.42 -7.11
CA SER A 51 -4.06 -9.22 -7.67
C SER A 51 -3.45 -9.56 -9.03
N LEU A 52 -3.87 -8.85 -10.07
CA LEU A 52 -3.44 -9.04 -11.45
C LEU A 52 -2.34 -8.06 -11.86
N ASN A 53 -2.38 -6.84 -11.31
CA ASN A 53 -1.37 -5.82 -11.53
C ASN A 53 -1.35 -4.85 -10.36
N ILE A 54 -0.16 -4.39 -9.96
CA ILE A 54 0.01 -3.31 -9.01
C ILE A 54 0.94 -2.28 -9.63
N THR A 55 0.43 -1.05 -9.69
CA THR A 55 1.17 0.13 -10.15
C THR A 55 1.30 1.09 -8.99
N VAL A 56 2.50 1.61 -8.77
CA VAL A 56 2.75 2.65 -7.76
C VAL A 56 3.05 3.95 -8.47
N LEU A 57 2.27 4.97 -8.14
CA LEU A 57 2.48 6.33 -8.61
C LEU A 57 2.97 7.22 -7.46
N PHE A 58 3.66 8.29 -7.84
CA PHE A 58 4.07 9.35 -6.95
C PHE A 58 3.59 10.69 -7.48
N ALA A 59 2.87 11.44 -6.65
CA ALA A 59 2.29 12.72 -7.06
C ALA A 59 2.25 13.71 -5.89
N ARG A 60 2.15 15.00 -6.20
CA ARG A 60 2.00 16.03 -5.18
C ARG A 60 0.64 15.89 -4.48
N SER A 61 0.64 15.99 -3.16
CA SER A 61 -0.58 15.89 -2.35
C SER A 61 -1.35 17.23 -2.37
N PRO A 62 -2.69 17.23 -2.39
CA PRO A 62 -3.55 16.06 -2.51
C PRO A 62 -3.63 15.54 -3.95
N PHE A 63 -3.54 14.23 -4.11
CA PHE A 63 -3.78 13.56 -5.38
C PHE A 63 -5.23 13.81 -5.83
N SER A 64 -5.40 14.44 -6.99
CA SER A 64 -6.67 14.51 -7.71
C SER A 64 -6.57 13.64 -8.95
N SER A 65 -7.69 13.06 -9.40
CA SER A 65 -7.75 12.21 -10.61
C SER A 65 -7.33 12.93 -11.91
N SER A 66 -7.06 14.24 -11.85
CA SER A 66 -6.54 15.09 -12.92
C SER A 66 -5.03 15.33 -12.86
N LEU A 67 -4.34 14.92 -11.79
CA LEU A 67 -2.90 15.12 -11.63
C LEU A 67 -2.11 13.95 -12.24
N ASN A 68 -1.15 14.29 -13.10
CA ASN A 68 -0.18 13.35 -13.65
C ASN A 68 0.77 12.91 -12.52
N GLY A 69 0.76 11.62 -12.19
CA GLY A 69 1.73 11.00 -11.28
C GLY A 69 2.92 10.42 -12.06
N VAL A 70 4.08 10.36 -11.40
CA VAL A 70 5.23 9.61 -11.92
C VAL A 70 5.03 8.14 -11.57
N VAL A 71 5.03 7.26 -12.56
CA VAL A 71 5.04 5.81 -12.32
C VAL A 71 6.39 5.42 -11.72
N LEU A 72 6.39 4.93 -10.48
CA LEU A 72 7.59 4.44 -9.81
C LEU A 72 7.81 2.94 -10.08
N VAL A 73 6.73 2.18 -10.15
CA VAL A 73 6.76 0.76 -10.55
C VAL A 73 5.44 0.38 -11.19
N GLU A 74 5.49 -0.55 -12.14
CA GLU A 74 4.36 -1.20 -12.78
C GLU A 74 4.62 -2.71 -12.82
N GLY A 75 3.56 -3.53 -12.69
CA GLY A 75 3.72 -4.98 -12.75
C GLY A 75 4.23 -5.61 -11.47
N LEU A 76 4.05 -4.95 -10.31
CA LEU A 76 4.45 -5.51 -9.02
C LEU A 76 3.46 -6.63 -8.62
N VAL A 77 3.64 -7.83 -9.18
CA VAL A 77 2.78 -8.98 -8.88
C VAL A 77 3.60 -10.08 -8.21
N SER A 78 3.02 -10.70 -7.18
CA SER A 78 3.41 -12.04 -6.75
C SER A 78 2.47 -13.02 -7.45
N ASN A 79 2.91 -14.24 -7.72
CA ASN A 79 2.09 -15.30 -8.36
C ASN A 79 1.36 -16.19 -7.34
N ASP A 80 1.53 -15.96 -6.04
CA ASP A 80 0.97 -16.81 -4.97
C ASP A 80 -0.53 -16.55 -4.67
N PRO A 81 -1.29 -17.47 -4.06
CA PRO A 81 -2.64 -17.16 -3.54
C PRO A 81 -2.58 -16.67 -2.07
N GLY A 82 -3.23 -15.55 -1.72
CA GLY A 82 -3.35 -15.07 -0.33
C GLY A 82 -3.11 -13.57 -0.12
N ILE A 83 -3.10 -13.13 1.16
CA ILE A 83 -2.65 -11.78 1.55
C ILE A 83 -1.19 -11.65 1.15
N LYS A 84 -0.89 -10.62 0.37
CA LYS A 84 0.43 -10.43 -0.20
C LYS A 84 1.07 -9.19 0.35
N THR A 85 2.24 -9.38 0.94
CA THR A 85 3.17 -8.31 1.20
C THR A 85 3.99 -8.09 -0.06
N TYR A 86 3.94 -6.88 -0.58
CA TYR A 86 4.69 -6.43 -1.74
C TYR A 86 5.75 -5.46 -1.28
N SER A 87 6.99 -5.70 -1.71
CA SER A 87 8.11 -4.82 -1.39
C SER A 87 8.86 -4.45 -2.67
N ALA A 88 9.23 -3.18 -2.78
CA ALA A 88 10.02 -2.66 -3.88
C ALA A 88 10.87 -1.49 -3.40
N GLU A 89 12.09 -1.37 -3.93
CA GLU A 89 12.87 -0.15 -3.80
C GLU A 89 12.39 0.82 -4.90
N LEU A 90 11.93 1.99 -4.49
CA LEU A 90 11.37 3.01 -5.37
C LEU A 90 12.27 4.25 -5.38
N ALA A 91 12.58 4.74 -6.56
CA ALA A 91 13.38 5.94 -6.74
C ALA A 91 12.53 7.03 -7.42
N PRO A 92 12.15 8.10 -6.71
CA PRO A 92 11.56 9.28 -7.34
C PRO A 92 12.52 9.82 -8.40
N ARG A 93 12.02 10.03 -9.62
CA ARG A 93 12.80 10.68 -10.68
C ARG A 93 12.17 12.03 -11.00
N TYR A 94 12.85 13.09 -10.59
CA TYR A 94 12.50 14.47 -10.96
C TYR A 94 13.40 14.96 -12.09
N PHE A 95 12.99 16.02 -12.78
CA PHE A 95 13.86 16.65 -13.77
C PHE A 95 15.01 17.39 -13.08
N TYR A 96 16.13 17.54 -13.78
CA TYR A 96 17.32 18.22 -13.25
C TYR A 96 16.98 19.67 -12.85
N ASN A 97 17.28 20.04 -11.59
CA ASN A 97 16.92 21.28 -10.87
C ASN A 97 15.55 21.34 -10.18
N ASP A 98 14.76 20.27 -10.19
CA ASP A 98 13.54 20.21 -9.38
C ASP A 98 13.89 19.91 -7.92
N ASN A 99 13.76 20.93 -7.06
CA ASN A 99 13.89 20.78 -5.61
C ASN A 99 12.49 20.55 -5.01
N GLU A 100 11.91 19.39 -5.32
CA GLU A 100 10.57 19.05 -4.84
C GLU A 100 10.61 18.78 -3.33
N THR A 101 9.74 19.51 -2.61
CA THR A 101 9.59 19.41 -1.15
C THR A 101 8.13 19.53 -0.77
N GLY A 102 7.78 19.01 0.41
CA GLY A 102 6.44 19.10 0.98
C GLY A 102 5.65 17.80 0.90
N ALA A 103 4.33 17.89 0.91
CA ALA A 103 3.46 16.71 0.97
C ALA A 103 3.29 16.05 -0.41
N PHE A 104 3.57 14.76 -0.46
CA PHE A 104 3.39 13.92 -1.64
C PHE A 104 2.59 12.68 -1.28
N ASP A 105 1.87 12.16 -2.26
CA ASP A 105 1.08 10.95 -2.13
C ASP A 105 1.76 9.81 -2.87
N ILE A 106 1.91 8.68 -2.18
CA ILE A 106 2.22 7.38 -2.77
C ILE A 106 0.89 6.70 -3.04
N ILE A 107 0.61 6.50 -4.33
CA ILE A 107 -0.65 5.96 -4.79
C ILE A 107 -0.43 4.54 -5.28
N ILE A 108 -1.15 3.58 -4.73
CA ILE A 108 -1.15 2.20 -5.21
C ILE A 108 -2.45 1.96 -5.96
N ILE A 109 -2.31 1.58 -7.23
CA ILE A 109 -3.40 1.13 -8.08
C ILE A 109 -3.29 -0.38 -8.16
N GLU A 110 -4.23 -1.09 -7.53
CA GLU A 110 -4.32 -2.54 -7.59
C GLU A 110 -5.46 -2.94 -8.52
N THR A 111 -5.12 -3.59 -9.63
CA THR A 111 -6.09 -4.29 -10.47
C THR A 111 -6.18 -5.74 -10.02
N TYR A 112 -7.39 -6.22 -9.77
CA TYR A 112 -7.60 -7.56 -9.22
C TYR A 112 -8.83 -8.24 -9.83
N GLN A 113 -8.85 -9.56 -9.77
CA GLN A 113 -10.01 -10.37 -10.10
C GLN A 113 -10.88 -10.56 -8.86
N ALA A 114 -12.14 -10.13 -8.94
CA ALA A 114 -13.09 -10.21 -7.83
C ALA A 114 -13.58 -11.66 -7.60
N TYR A 115 -13.99 -11.95 -6.37
CA TYR A 115 -14.53 -13.26 -6.02
C TYR A 115 -15.79 -13.60 -6.83
N GLY A 116 -15.83 -14.82 -7.38
CA GLY A 116 -17.03 -15.37 -8.01
C GLY A 116 -17.23 -15.01 -9.48
N GLY A 117 -16.24 -14.44 -10.18
CA GLY A 117 -16.40 -14.18 -11.61
C GLY A 117 -15.15 -13.72 -12.37
N ALA A 118 -15.36 -13.38 -13.64
CA ALA A 118 -14.37 -12.81 -14.56
C ALA A 118 -14.28 -11.26 -14.49
N ASN A 119 -14.90 -10.66 -13.47
CA ASN A 119 -14.92 -9.22 -13.30
C ASN A 119 -13.56 -8.74 -12.78
N ILE A 120 -12.93 -7.88 -13.58
CA ILE A 120 -11.72 -7.16 -13.21
C ILE A 120 -12.16 -5.87 -12.52
N ALA A 121 -11.67 -5.66 -11.32
CA ALA A 121 -11.90 -4.45 -10.54
C ALA A 121 -10.57 -3.73 -10.29
N THR A 122 -10.65 -2.44 -9.96
CA THR A 122 -9.49 -1.62 -9.63
C THR A 122 -9.77 -0.88 -8.34
N GLU A 123 -8.80 -0.91 -7.43
CA GLU A 123 -8.83 -0.16 -6.19
C GLU A 123 -7.63 0.78 -6.10
N LEU A 124 -7.85 1.87 -5.36
CA LEU A 124 -6.89 2.93 -5.15
C LEU A 124 -6.59 3.05 -3.66
N TYR A 125 -5.30 3.06 -3.34
CA TYR A 125 -4.81 3.33 -2.00
C TYR A 125 -3.88 4.53 -2.07
N ILE A 126 -3.99 5.41 -1.07
CA ILE A 126 -3.23 6.66 -1.04
C ILE A 126 -2.60 6.79 0.33
N GLN A 127 -1.29 7.04 0.36
CA GLN A 127 -0.56 7.36 1.57
C GLN A 127 0.23 8.65 1.37
N THR A 128 -0.08 9.66 2.17
CA THR A 128 0.70 10.91 2.18
C THR A 128 1.99 10.72 2.97
N VAL A 129 3.08 11.21 2.40
CA VAL A 129 4.44 11.29 2.94
C VAL A 129 4.96 12.71 2.79
N ASN A 130 6.05 13.03 3.49
CA ASN A 130 6.75 14.30 3.35
C ASN A 130 8.03 14.10 2.55
N LEU A 131 8.22 14.89 1.50
CA LEU A 131 9.43 14.88 0.70
C LEU A 131 10.40 15.92 1.26
N ALA A 132 11.58 15.48 1.68
CA ALA A 132 12.67 16.35 2.09
C ALA A 132 13.58 16.69 0.91
N GLY A 133 13.95 17.97 0.80
CA GLY A 133 14.94 18.42 -0.17
C GLY A 133 16.34 17.92 0.18
N PRO A 134 17.29 18.00 -0.76
CA PRO A 134 18.71 17.74 -0.51
C PRO A 134 19.34 18.77 0.45
#